data_AF-A0A2V5KCU9-F1
#
_entry.id   AF-A0A2V5KCU9-F1
#
_cell.length_a   1.000
_cell.length_b   1.000
_cell.length_c   1.000
_cell.angle_alpha   90.00
_cell.angle_beta   90.00
_cell.angle_gamma   90.00
#
_symmetry.space_group_name_H-M   'P 1'
#
loop_
_entity.id
_entity.type
_entity.pdbx_description
1 polymer ?
#
loop_
_entity_poly.entity_id
_entity_poly.type
_entity_poly.pdbx_seq_one_letter_code
_entity_poly.pdbx_strand_id
1 'polypeptide(L)'
;MKDLTTGSVTRHLLHMSAFLAMSMVVQTLYLLADLYWVGRLGKEAIAAVGVAGNITMVVLALTQMLGVGTTTLISQAAGRKDQTQAELVFNQSFVMSILVALALGVVGFIVRPAYCDWLSADTETAT
;
A
#
# COMPACT_ATOMS: atom_id res chain seq x y z
N MET A 1 17.50 -18.38 -6.95
CA MET A 1 17.38 -16.96 -7.30
C MET A 1 18.02 -16.79 -8.68
N LYS A 2 17.29 -16.25 -9.67
CA LYS A 2 17.81 -16.06 -11.03
C LYS A 2 18.85 -14.94 -10.98
N ASP A 3 20.09 -15.24 -11.36
CA ASP A 3 21.20 -14.29 -11.26
C ASP A 3 21.02 -13.19 -12.32
N LEU A 4 20.55 -12.02 -11.91
CA LEU A 4 20.29 -10.87 -12.80
C LEU A 4 21.57 -10.20 -13.31
N THR A 5 22.75 -10.71 -12.91
CA THR A 5 24.06 -10.20 -13.36
C THR A 5 24.63 -10.93 -14.58
N THR A 6 23.98 -12.01 -15.05
CA THR A 6 24.41 -12.74 -16.25
C THR A 6 23.36 -12.65 -17.37
N GLY A 7 23.60 -11.76 -18.35
CA GLY A 7 22.74 -11.55 -19.54
C GLY A 7 22.56 -10.08 -19.94
N SER A 8 21.84 -9.81 -21.04
CA SER A 8 21.59 -8.42 -21.47
C SER A 8 20.62 -7.71 -20.51
N VAL A 9 21.15 -6.66 -19.86
CA VAL A 9 20.42 -5.81 -18.90
C VAL A 9 19.14 -5.28 -19.54
N THR A 10 19.21 -4.84 -20.79
CA THR A 10 18.08 -4.28 -21.55
C THR A 10 16.89 -5.23 -21.65
N ARG A 11 17.10 -6.53 -21.89
CA ARG A 11 15.99 -7.49 -22.04
C ARG A 11 15.29 -7.80 -20.72
N HIS A 12 16.07 -7.94 -19.65
CA HIS A 12 15.52 -8.18 -18.30
C HIS A 12 14.72 -6.97 -17.81
N LEU A 13 15.27 -5.77 -18.01
CA LEU A 13 14.63 -4.52 -17.60
C LEU A 13 13.31 -4.29 -18.36
N LEU A 14 13.28 -4.56 -19.68
CA LEU A 14 12.07 -4.47 -20.50
C LEU A 14 10.99 -5.46 -20.06
N HIS A 15 11.36 -6.72 -19.79
CA HIS A 15 10.40 -7.73 -19.35
C HIS A 15 9.82 -7.41 -17.96
N MET A 16 10.67 -7.00 -17.00
CA MET A 16 10.21 -6.62 -15.66
C MET A 16 9.33 -5.36 -15.70
N SER A 17 9.72 -4.36 -16.50
CA SER A 17 8.94 -3.12 -16.65
C SER A 17 7.59 -3.38 -17.33
N ALA A 18 7.54 -4.23 -18.35
CA ALA A 18 6.29 -4.62 -18.99
C ALA A 18 5.35 -5.34 -18.00
N PHE A 19 5.90 -6.23 -17.16
CA PHE A 19 5.14 -6.90 -16.12
C PHE A 19 4.61 -5.93 -15.05
N LEU A 20 5.45 -4.99 -14.59
CA LEU A 20 5.05 -3.94 -13.65
C LEU A 20 3.96 -3.03 -14.25
N ALA A 21 4.09 -2.64 -15.51
CA ALA A 21 3.09 -1.83 -16.21
C ALA A 21 1.74 -2.55 -16.29
N MET A 22 1.75 -3.86 -16.60
CA MET A 22 0.53 -4.66 -16.61
C MET A 22 -0.12 -4.71 -15.22
N SER A 23 0.68 -4.87 -14.16
CA SER A 23 0.18 -4.83 -12.78
C SER A 23 -0.49 -3.49 -12.44
N MET A 24 0.08 -2.36 -12.86
CA MET A 24 -0.50 -1.03 -12.67
C MET A 24 -1.83 -0.84 -13.43
N VAL A 25 -1.94 -1.38 -14.64
CA VAL A 25 -3.21 -1.36 -15.40
C VAL A 25 -4.29 -2.14 -14.66
N VAL A 26 -3.97 -3.34 -14.18
CA VAL A 26 -4.92 -4.16 -13.40
C VAL A 26 -5.32 -3.46 -12.09
N GLN A 27 -4.37 -2.85 -11.38
CA GLN A 27 -4.65 -2.07 -10.18
C GLN A 27 -5.59 -0.89 -10.46
N THR A 28 -5.38 -0.18 -11.56
CA THR A 28 -6.24 0.95 -11.96
C THR A 28 -7.65 0.48 -12.31
N LEU A 29 -7.78 -0.63 -13.04
CA LEU A 29 -9.08 -1.23 -13.35
C LEU A 29 -9.82 -1.69 -12.09
N TYR A 30 -9.10 -2.21 -11.11
CA TYR A 30 -9.67 -2.57 -9.81
C TYR A 30 -10.24 -1.35 -9.08
N LEU A 31 -9.51 -0.23 -9.04
CA LEU A 31 -10.01 1.02 -8.44
C LEU A 31 -11.27 1.55 -9.15
N LEU A 32 -11.32 1.44 -10.48
CA LEU A 32 -12.51 1.83 -11.24
C LEU A 32 -13.70 0.90 -10.98
N ALA A 33 -13.46 -0.41 -10.88
CA ALA A 33 -14.50 -1.38 -10.56
C ALA A 33 -15.04 -1.15 -9.14
N ASP A 34 -14.16 -0.95 -8.16
CA ASP A 34 -14.54 -0.63 -6.78
C ASP A 34 -15.43 0.63 -6.73
N LEU A 35 -14.98 1.72 -7.38
CA LEU A 35 -15.76 2.95 -7.45
C LEU A 35 -17.09 2.76 -8.19
N TYR A 36 -17.15 1.92 -9.21
CA TYR A 36 -18.39 1.61 -9.93
C TYR A 36 -19.41 0.86 -9.05
N TRP A 37 -18.96 -0.13 -8.29
CA TRP A 37 -19.83 -0.88 -7.37
C TRP A 37 -20.28 -0.02 -6.18
N VAL A 38 -19.36 0.76 -5.59
CA VAL A 38 -19.67 1.76 -4.56
C VAL A 38 -20.66 2.79 -5.08
N GLY A 39 -20.47 3.27 -6.31
CA GLY A 39 -21.34 4.26 -6.92
C GLY A 39 -22.78 3.77 -7.14
N ARG A 40 -22.96 2.46 -7.25
CA ARG A 40 -24.28 1.83 -7.39
C ARG A 40 -25.05 1.72 -6.07
N LEU A 41 -24.37 1.86 -4.93
CA LEU A 41 -24.99 1.85 -3.59
C LEU A 41 -25.64 3.20 -3.23
N GLY A 42 -25.35 4.29 -3.96
CA GLY A 42 -25.99 5.59 -3.79
C GLY A 42 -25.01 6.75 -3.73
N LYS A 43 -25.51 7.99 -3.87
CA LYS A 43 -24.68 9.22 -3.78
C LYS A 43 -24.02 9.38 -2.41
N GLU A 44 -24.69 8.93 -1.35
CA GLU A 44 -24.17 8.93 0.02
C GLU A 44 -22.95 8.00 0.16
N ALA A 45 -22.96 6.83 -0.49
CA ALA A 45 -21.83 5.90 -0.48
C ALA A 45 -20.59 6.48 -1.18
N ILE A 46 -20.77 7.23 -2.28
CA ILE A 46 -19.65 7.91 -2.95
C ILE A 46 -19.11 9.05 -2.08
N ALA A 47 -19.98 9.83 -1.44
CA ALA A 47 -19.58 10.89 -0.52
C ALA A 47 -18.79 10.30 0.67
N ALA A 48 -19.28 9.20 1.26
CA ALA A 48 -18.60 8.47 2.32
C ALA A 48 -17.23 7.92 1.87
N VAL A 49 -17.10 7.40 0.65
CA VAL A 49 -15.80 6.96 0.10
C VAL A 49 -14.86 8.13 -0.17
N GLY A 50 -15.37 9.30 -0.59
CA GLY A 50 -14.55 10.51 -0.70
C GLY A 50 -14.00 10.98 0.64
N VAL A 51 -14.83 10.95 1.69
CA VAL A 51 -14.46 11.23 3.08
C VAL A 51 -13.42 10.23 3.62
N ALA A 52 -13.65 8.93 3.39
CA ALA A 52 -12.73 7.87 3.77
C ALA A 52 -11.43 7.89 2.95
N GLY A 53 -11.47 8.46 1.74
CA GLY A 53 -10.35 8.53 0.81
C GLY A 53 -9.10 9.20 1.39
N ASN A 54 -9.27 10.25 2.21
CA ASN A 54 -8.13 10.91 2.88
C ASN A 54 -7.45 10.00 3.91
N ILE A 55 -8.22 9.27 4.73
CA ILE A 55 -7.66 8.27 5.66
C ILE A 55 -6.97 7.16 4.89
N THR A 56 -7.63 6.64 3.85
CA THR A 56 -7.07 5.60 2.98
C THR A 56 -5.75 6.06 2.35
N MET A 57 -5.64 7.33 1.94
CA MET A 57 -4.41 7.88 1.39
C MET A 57 -3.28 7.94 2.42
N VAL A 58 -3.57 8.34 3.67
CA VAL A 58 -2.57 8.34 4.76
C VAL A 58 -2.10 6.93 5.06
N VAL A 59 -3.03 5.97 5.17
CA VAL A 59 -2.71 4.56 5.41
C VAL A 59 -1.90 3.98 4.26
N LEU A 60 -2.29 4.28 3.01
CA LEU A 60 -1.57 3.85 1.81
C LEU A 60 -0.15 4.42 1.77
N ALA A 61 0.03 5.72 2.09
CA ALA A 61 1.33 6.37 2.11
C ALA A 61 2.28 5.73 3.15
N LEU A 62 1.79 5.45 4.35
CA LEU A 62 2.58 4.78 5.40
C LEU A 62 2.92 3.34 5.02
N THR A 63 1.96 2.62 4.43
CA THR A 63 2.19 1.24 3.95
C THR A 63 3.22 1.22 2.83
N GLN A 64 3.14 2.15 1.87
CA GLN A 64 4.13 2.29 0.81
C GLN A 64 5.51 2.69 1.35
N MET A 65 5.58 3.60 2.31
CA MET A 65 6.84 4.00 2.95
C MET A 65 7.59 2.79 3.51
N LEU A 66 6.90 1.92 4.26
CA LEU A 66 7.49 0.70 4.81
C LEU A 66 7.81 -0.35 3.74
N GLY A 67 6.90 -0.58 2.81
CA GLY A 67 7.05 -1.59 1.76
C GLY A 67 8.21 -1.27 0.82
N VAL A 68 8.26 -0.04 0.30
CA VAL A 68 9.33 0.42 -0.58
C VAL A 68 10.65 0.50 0.19
N GLY A 69 10.67 1.08 1.39
CA GLY A 69 11.89 1.18 2.21
C GLY A 69 12.51 -0.18 2.55
N THR A 70 11.69 -1.15 2.93
CA THR A 70 12.13 -2.54 3.20
C THR A 70 12.66 -3.20 1.93
N THR A 71 11.93 -3.09 0.82
CA THR A 71 12.35 -3.70 -0.46
C THR A 71 13.67 -3.12 -0.94
N THR A 72 13.90 -1.82 -0.76
CA THR A 72 15.17 -1.17 -1.09
C THR A 72 16.33 -1.72 -0.25
N LEU A 73 16.16 -1.84 1.08
CA LEU A 73 17.20 -2.38 1.95
C LEU A 73 17.53 -3.84 1.62
N ILE A 74 16.51 -4.67 1.39
CA ILE A 74 16.68 -6.07 0.97
C ILE A 74 17.38 -6.14 -0.39
N SER A 75 17.00 -5.28 -1.35
CA SER A 75 17.64 -5.23 -2.66
C SER A 75 19.12 -4.85 -2.58
N GLN A 76 19.49 -3.91 -1.70
CA GLN A 76 20.89 -3.56 -1.46
C GLN A 76 21.68 -4.70 -0.81
N ALA A 77 21.12 -5.38 0.19
CA ALA A 77 21.76 -6.52 0.85
C ALA A 77 21.93 -7.71 -0.12
N ALA A 78 20.89 -8.01 -0.90
CA ALA A 78 20.94 -9.04 -1.94
C ALA A 78 21.98 -8.72 -3.03
N GLY A 79 22.11 -7.44 -3.43
CA GLY A 79 23.13 -6.97 -4.37
C GLY A 79 24.57 -7.16 -3.86
N ARG A 80 24.79 -7.11 -2.53
CA ARG A 80 26.08 -7.37 -1.89
C ARG A 80 26.40 -8.87 -1.72
N LYS A 81 25.50 -9.77 -2.16
CA LYS A 81 25.57 -11.24 -1.96
C LYS A 81 25.63 -11.66 -0.48
N ASP A 82 25.26 -10.77 0.44
CA ASP A 82 25.21 -11.05 1.88
C ASP A 82 23.79 -11.51 2.26
N GLN A 83 23.54 -12.82 2.11
CA GLN A 83 22.23 -13.39 2.42
C GLN A 83 21.88 -13.33 3.91
N THR A 84 22.88 -13.41 4.78
CA THR A 84 22.68 -13.34 6.23
C THR A 84 22.16 -11.97 6.65
N GLN A 85 22.71 -10.89 6.09
CA GLN A 85 22.13 -9.56 6.30
C GLN A 85 20.76 -9.39 5.65
N ALA A 86 20.53 -9.96 4.45
CA ALA A 86 19.23 -9.86 3.81
C ALA A 86 18.11 -10.52 4.65
N GLU A 87 18.39 -11.68 5.25
CA GLU A 87 17.46 -12.36 6.17
C GLU A 87 17.24 -11.58 7.46
N LEU A 88 18.29 -10.98 8.03
CA LEU A 88 18.17 -10.16 9.24
C LEU A 88 17.30 -8.93 8.99
N VAL A 89 17.56 -8.21 7.89
CA VAL A 89 16.77 -7.03 7.47
C VAL A 89 15.33 -7.44 7.19
N PHE A 90 15.09 -8.56 6.51
CA PHE A 90 13.74 -9.07 6.27
C PHE A 90 12.99 -9.32 7.57
N ASN A 91 13.61 -10.01 8.52
CA ASN A 91 12.97 -10.36 9.78
C ASN A 91 12.67 -9.09 10.62
N GLN A 92 13.61 -8.14 10.66
CA GLN A 92 13.43 -6.87 11.34
C GLN A 92 12.33 -6.02 10.68
N SER A 93 12.31 -5.92 9.35
CA SER A 93 11.26 -5.22 8.62
C SER A 93 9.89 -5.88 8.76
N PHE A 94 9.84 -7.22 8.87
CA PHE A 94 8.59 -7.94 9.07
C PHE A 94 7.99 -7.63 10.45
N VAL A 95 8.80 -7.69 11.51
CA VAL A 95 8.38 -7.28 12.87
C VAL A 95 7.97 -5.81 12.90
N MET A 96 8.73 -4.93 12.25
CA MET A 96 8.41 -3.50 12.15
C MET A 96 7.09 -3.26 11.42
N SER A 97 6.82 -4.03 10.36
CA SER A 97 5.56 -3.95 9.61
C SER A 97 4.36 -4.38 10.46
N ILE A 98 4.51 -5.43 11.27
CA ILE A 98 3.47 -5.85 12.22
C ILE A 98 3.23 -4.77 13.28
N LEU A 99 4.29 -4.20 13.85
CA LEU A 99 4.18 -3.14 14.84
C LEU A 99 3.48 -1.89 14.28
N VAL A 100 3.83 -1.48 13.06
CA VAL A 100 3.19 -0.33 12.42
C VAL A 100 1.75 -0.65 12.00
N ALA A 101 1.45 -1.87 11.56
CA ALA A 101 0.08 -2.29 11.28
C ALA A 101 -0.79 -2.27 12.54
N LEU A 102 -0.27 -2.76 13.68
CA LEU A 102 -0.95 -2.67 14.98
C LEU A 102 -1.13 -1.21 15.41
N ALA A 103 -0.08 -0.39 15.32
CA ALA A 103 -0.14 1.02 15.66
C ALA A 103 -1.18 1.76 14.79
N LEU A 104 -1.19 1.53 13.48
CA LEU A 104 -2.16 2.12 12.57
C LEU A 104 -3.58 1.62 12.84
N GLY A 105 -3.75 0.34 13.16
CA GLY A 105 -5.05 -0.20 13.56
C GLY A 105 -5.58 0.47 14.82
N VAL A 106 -4.75 0.61 15.86
CA VAL A 106 -5.11 1.28 17.12
C VAL A 106 -5.40 2.76 16.92
N VAL A 107 -4.52 3.48 16.20
CA VAL A 107 -4.72 4.90 15.88
C VAL A 107 -5.97 5.09 15.03
N GLY A 108 -6.21 4.24 14.03
CA GLY A 108 -7.43 4.26 13.22
C GLY A 108 -8.70 4.05 14.05
N PHE A 109 -8.67 3.14 15.02
CA PHE A 109 -9.80 2.92 15.94
C PHE A 109 -10.06 4.12 16.87
N ILE A 110 -9.00 4.76 17.37
CA ILE A 110 -9.11 5.93 18.27
C ILE A 110 -9.52 7.18 17.51
N VAL A 111 -9.02 7.35 16.27
CA VAL A 111 -9.30 8.52 15.43
C VAL A 111 -10.66 8.40 14.74
N ARG A 112 -11.23 7.19 14.61
CA ARG A 112 -12.58 6.96 14.06
C ARG A 112 -13.63 7.95 14.60
N PRO A 113 -13.88 8.05 15.93
CA PRO A 113 -14.88 8.98 16.46
C PRO A 113 -14.53 10.45 16.19
N ALA A 114 -13.28 10.85 16.37
CA ALA A 114 -12.83 12.23 16.16
C ALA A 114 -12.91 12.66 14.68
N TYR A 115 -12.70 11.75 13.74
CA TYR A 115 -12.80 12.00 12.31
C TYR A 115 -14.25 12.04 11.82
N CYS A 116 -15.13 11.21 12.40
CA CYS A 116 -16.56 11.33 12.20
C CYS A 116 -17.07 12.70 12.69
N ASP A 117 -16.70 13.13 13.89
CA ASP A 117 -17.17 14.40 14.47
C ASP A 117 -16.63 15.66 13.76
N TRP A 118 -15.39 15.64 13.24
CA TRP A 118 -14.82 16.79 12.53
C TRP A 118 -15.38 16.98 11.11
N LEU A 119 -15.91 15.91 10.51
CA LEU A 119 -16.40 15.94 9.13
C LEU A 119 -17.93 15.82 9.03
N SER A 120 -18.63 15.37 10.07
CA SER A 120 -20.08 15.42 10.17
C SER A 120 -20.56 16.83 10.51
N ALA A 121 -20.67 17.67 9.48
CA ALA A 121 -21.61 18.78 9.49
C ALA A 121 -23.07 18.30 9.23
N ASP A 122 -23.30 17.00 9.01
CA ASP A 122 -24.65 16.45 8.82
C ASP A 122 -24.84 15.09 9.52
N THR A 123 -25.96 14.98 10.22
CA THR A 123 -26.34 13.92 11.17
C THR A 123 -26.89 12.65 10.51
N GLU A 124 -26.93 12.55 9.18
CA GLU A 124 -27.56 11.41 8.48
C GLU A 124 -26.60 10.28 8.08
N THR A 125 -25.28 10.49 8.06
CA THR A 125 -24.31 9.48 7.57
C THR A 125 -23.65 8.64 8.68
N ALA A 126 -24.13 8.74 9.92
CA ALA A 126 -23.50 8.15 11.11
C ALA A 126 -24.01 6.75 11.51
N THR A 127 -24.65 6.00 10.60
CA THR A 127 -25.04 4.59 10.84
C THR A 127 -24.34 3.65 9.89
#